data_AF-X1DPI8-F1
#
_entry.id   AF-X1DPI8-F1
#
_cell.length_a   1.000
_cell.length_b   1.000
_cell.length_c   1.000
_cell.angle_alpha   90.00
_cell.angle_beta   90.00
_cell.angle_gamma   90.00
#
_symmetry.space_group_name_H-M   'P 1'
#
loop_
_entity.id
_entity.type
_entity.pdbx_description
1 polymer ?
#
loop_
_entity_poly.entity_id
_entity_poly.type
_entity_poly.pdbx_seq_one_letter_code
_entity_poly.pdbx_strand_id
1 'polypeptide(L)' 'MQGQQLNLEPGFNKETQEHLKKLGHQVYNGHYFEFGGAQIIFKLEDGYLAASDPRKDGQAVGY' A
#
# COMPACT_ATOMS: atom_id res chain seq x y z
N MET A 1 18.29 -17.83 12.17
CA MET A 1 17.69 -17.21 10.97
C MET A 1 16.75 -16.11 11.45
N GLN A 2 17.07 -14.84 11.18
CA GLN A 2 16.13 -13.74 11.38
C GLN A 2 15.03 -13.91 10.32
N GLY A 3 13.85 -14.42 10.72
CA GLY A 3 12.68 -14.34 9.86
C GLY A 3 12.42 -12.87 9.56
N GLN A 4 12.38 -12.49 8.27
CA GLN A 4 12.16 -11.10 7.88
C GLN A 4 10.79 -10.67 8.40
N GLN A 5 10.79 -9.64 9.26
CA GLN A 5 9.56 -9.02 9.74
C GLN A 5 8.84 -8.39 8.54
N LEU A 6 7.57 -8.70 8.37
CA LEU A 6 6.74 -8.25 7.27
C LEU A 6 5.50 -7.56 7.82
N ASN A 7 5.45 -6.25 7.68
CA ASN A 7 4.26 -5.47 8.01
C ASN A 7 3.33 -5.42 6.79
N LEU A 8 2.07 -5.78 6.96
CA LEU A 8 1.05 -5.79 5.90
C LEU A 8 -0.04 -4.77 6.19
N GLU A 9 -0.55 -4.14 5.13
CA GLU A 9 -1.74 -3.30 5.22
C GLU A 9 -2.97 -4.12 5.66
N PRO A 10 -3.97 -3.47 6.28
CA PRO A 10 -5.26 -4.09 6.49
C PRO A 10 -5.88 -4.52 5.15
N GLY A 11 -6.45 -5.73 5.10
CA GLY A 11 -7.19 -6.23 3.93
C GLY A 11 -6.51 -7.31 3.11
N PHE A 12 -5.23 -7.63 3.37
CA PHE A 12 -4.60 -8.83 2.81
C PHE A 12 -5.38 -10.10 3.21
N ASN A 13 -5.63 -11.00 2.25
CA ASN A 13 -6.36 -12.25 2.49
C ASN A 13 -5.63 -13.15 3.52
N LYS A 14 -6.42 -13.79 4.39
CA LYS A 14 -5.88 -14.65 5.46
C LYS A 14 -5.01 -15.78 4.93
N GLU A 15 -5.38 -16.38 3.80
CA GLU A 15 -4.63 -17.49 3.20
C GLU A 15 -3.21 -17.07 2.79
N THR A 16 -3.03 -15.90 2.18
CA THR A 16 -1.69 -15.38 1.85
C THR A 16 -0.88 -15.09 3.10
N GLN A 17 -1.50 -14.51 4.13
CA GLN A 17 -0.81 -14.25 5.40
C GLN A 17 -0.28 -15.56 6.02
N GLU A 18 -1.10 -16.62 6.04
CA GLU A 18 -0.67 -17.93 6.55
C GLU A 18 0.40 -18.59 5.68
N HIS A 19 0.32 -18.45 4.35
CA HIS A 19 1.36 -18.93 3.45
C HIS A 19 2.70 -18.24 3.74
N LEU A 20 2.70 -16.92 3.90
CA LEU A 20 3.91 -16.14 4.22
C LEU A 20 4.52 -16.57 5.57
N LYS A 21 3.69 -16.85 6.59
CA LYS A 21 4.18 -17.42 7.85
C LYS A 21 4.85 -18.78 7.66
N LYS A 22 4.30 -19.67 6.82
CA LYS A 22 4.92 -20.97 6.48
C LYS A 22 6.26 -20.83 5.76
N LEU A 23 6.45 -19.76 5.00
CA LEU A 23 7.73 -19.41 4.38
C LEU A 23 8.75 -18.80 5.35
N GLY A 24 8.38 -18.60 6.63
CA GLY A 24 9.26 -18.10 7.68
C GLY A 24 9.16 -16.60 7.94
N HIS A 25 8.20 -15.89 7.35
CA HIS A 25 7.96 -14.47 7.65
C HIS A 25 7.28 -14.27 9.00
N GLN A 26 7.69 -13.24 9.73
CA GLN A 26 6.98 -12.75 10.91
C GLN A 26 5.98 -11.69 10.45
N VAL A 27 4.72 -12.11 10.21
CA VAL A 27 3.69 -11.25 9.64
C VAL A 27 2.99 -10.43 10.72
N TYR A 28 2.98 -9.11 10.54
CA TYR A 28 2.26 -8.13 11.35
C TYR A 28 1.21 -7.43 10.50
N ASN A 29 0.08 -7.08 11.10
CA ASN A 29 -0.96 -6.28 10.44
C ASN A 29 -0.84 -4.86 10.98
N GLY A 30 -0.33 -3.95 10.16
CA GLY A 30 -0.10 -2.55 10.50
C GLY A 30 -1.35 -1.71 10.37
N HIS A 31 -1.26 -0.47 10.83
CA HIS A 31 -2.32 0.52 10.61
C HIS A 31 -2.17 1.18 9.24
N TYR A 32 -3.29 1.53 8.60
CA TYR A 32 -3.29 2.06 7.22
C TYR A 32 -2.39 3.29 7.01
N PHE A 33 -2.17 4.12 8.04
CA PHE A 33 -1.36 5.33 7.91
C PHE A 33 0.15 5.08 7.85
N GLU A 34 0.60 3.87 8.18
CA GLU A 34 2.02 3.46 8.21
C GLU A 34 2.60 3.23 6.81
N PHE A 35 1.75 3.14 5.78
CA PHE A 35 2.11 2.65 4.44
C PHE A 35 2.17 3.76 3.37
N GLY A 36 2.68 4.93 3.77
CA GLY A 36 2.90 6.07 2.86
C GLY A 36 1.61 6.81 2.47
N GLY A 37 1.69 7.61 1.41
CA GLY A 37 0.60 8.43 0.89
C GLY A 37 0.94 8.98 -0.49
N ALA A 38 0.66 8.20 -1.54
CA ALA A 38 1.09 8.50 -2.90
C ALA A 38 0.39 9.74 -3.49
N GLN A 39 1.13 10.49 -4.30
CA GLN A 39 0.61 11.59 -5.13
C GLN A 39 1.13 11.35 -6.55
N ILE A 40 0.23 11.21 -7.52
CA ILE A 40 0.57 10.72 -8.87
C ILE A 40 -0.02 11.64 -9.91
N ILE A 41 0.80 12.00 -10.91
CA ILE A 41 0.35 12.59 -12.18
C ILE A 41 0.92 11.73 -13.30
N PHE A 42 0.04 11.17 -14.13
CA PHE A 42 0.40 10.39 -15.30
C PHE A 42 0.06 11.16 -16.57
N LYS A 43 1.03 11.28 -17.49
CA LYS A 43 0.82 11.93 -18.78
C LYS A 43 0.18 10.94 -19.75
N LEU A 44 -0.99 11.30 -20.27
CA LEU A 44 -1.69 10.59 -21.34
C LEU A 44 -1.33 11.21 -22.70
N GLU A 45 -1.83 10.61 -23.78
CA GLU A 45 -1.73 11.18 -25.12
C GLU A 45 -2.39 12.56 -25.18
N ASP A 46 -3.63 12.65 -24.71
CA ASP A 46 -4.44 13.88 -24.72
C ASP A 46 -4.79 14.38 -23.30
N GLY A 47 -3.78 14.51 -22.43
CA GLY A 47 -3.94 15.18 -21.13
C GLY A 47 -3.21 14.51 -19.97
N TYR A 48 -3.77 14.62 -18.78
CA TYR A 48 -3.18 14.10 -17.54
C TYR A 48 -4.21 13.40 -16.67
N LEU A 49 -3.81 12.29 -16.05
CA LEU A 49 -4.53 11.62 -14.98
C LEU A 49 -3.83 11.93 -13.66
N ALA A 50 -4.54 12.54 -12.72
CA ALA A 50 -4.03 12.84 -11.39
C ALA A 50 -4.75 11.99 -10.32
N ALA A 51 -4.01 11.53 -9.31
CA ALA A 51 -4.55 10.80 -8.17
C ALA A 51 -3.85 11.21 -6.87
N SER A 52 -4.64 11.36 -5.80
CA SER A 52 -4.18 11.53 -4.43
C SER A 52 -4.58 10.31 -3.61
N ASP A 53 -3.67 9.82 -2.79
CA ASP A 53 -3.93 8.70 -1.89
C ASP A 53 -4.99 9.03 -0.84
N PRO A 54 -6.04 8.21 -0.69
CA PRO A 54 -7.15 8.48 0.23
C PRO A 54 -6.77 8.32 1.72
N ARG A 55 -5.60 7.74 2.02
CA ARG A 55 -5.13 7.53 3.40
C ARG A 55 -4.61 8.81 4.06
N LYS A 56 -4.46 9.88 3.28
CA LYS A 56 -4.00 11.20 3.72
C LYS A 56 -5.02 12.26 3.30
N ASP A 57 -5.07 13.35 4.05
CA ASP A 57 -5.68 14.56 3.54
C ASP A 57 -4.90 14.98 2.28
N GLY A 58 -5.59 15.16 1.16
CA GLY A 58 -4.95 15.40 -0.13
C GLY A 58 -5.95 15.75 -1.23
N GLN A 59 -5.43 16.24 -2.36
CA GLN A 59 -6.25 16.71 -3.47
C GLN A 59 -5.54 16.48 -4.80
N ALA A 60 -6.21 15.78 -5.72
CA ALA A 60 -5.89 15.77 -7.14
C ALA A 60 -6.84 16.76 -7.84
N VAL A 61 -6.30 17.72 -8.59
CA VAL A 61 -7.07 18.78 -9.25
C VAL A 61 -6.49 19.09 -10.63
N GLY A 62 -7.34 19.46 -11.58
CA GLY A 62 -6.97 19.84 -12.96
C GLY A 62 -7.67 21.13 -13.40
N TYR A 63 -7.29 21.62 -14.58
CA TYR A 63 -7.84 22.81 -15.23
C TYR A 63 -7.80 22.67 -16.75
#